data_AF-A0A2I4F0X4-F1
#
_entry.id   AF-A0A2I4F0X4-F1
#
_cell.length_a   1.000
_cell.length_b   1.000
_cell.length_c   1.000
_cell.angle_alpha   90.00
_cell.angle_beta   90.00
_cell.angle_gamma   90.00
#
_symmetry.space_group_name_H-M   'P 1'
#
loop_
_entity.id
_entity.type
_entity.pdbx_description
1 polymer ?
#
loop_
_entity_poly.entity_id
_entity_poly.type
_entity_poly.pdbx_seq_one_letter_code
_entity_poly.pdbx_strand_id
1 'polypeptide(L)'
;MAGHWFTFFFTSLLVSAMAEASHCSTKGLPLVRNISELPQDNYGRGGFSHVTVAGSFMHGMKEVEVWLQTFAPRSGTPIHRHSCEEVFVVLKGSGTLYLASSSHEKHPGKPQEFRIYSNSTFHVPVNDVHQVWNTNEHEDLQVLAVISRPPAKVFIYEDWFMPHTAARLKFPYYWDEHCFEVPPKDEL
;
A
#
# COMPACT_ATOMS: atom_id res chain seq x y z
N MET A 1 22.45 1.01 -44.57
CA MET A 1 21.34 1.63 -43.83
C MET A 1 21.01 0.78 -42.58
N ALA A 2 21.92 0.72 -41.60
CA ALA A 2 21.75 -0.10 -40.39
C ALA A 2 22.33 0.59 -39.13
N GLY A 3 22.59 1.91 -39.20
CA GLY A 3 23.24 2.66 -38.13
C GLY A 3 22.30 3.49 -37.24
N HIS A 4 21.02 3.63 -37.62
CA HIS A 4 20.07 4.47 -36.88
C HIS A 4 19.23 3.71 -35.84
N TRP A 5 19.19 2.36 -35.90
CA TRP A 5 18.39 1.57 -34.96
C TRP A 5 19.10 1.31 -33.62
N PHE A 6 20.42 1.18 -33.62
CA PHE A 6 21.19 0.96 -32.39
C PHE A 6 21.22 2.20 -31.48
N THR A 7 21.26 3.41 -32.05
CA THR A 7 21.25 4.66 -31.29
C THR A 7 19.91 4.94 -30.61
N PHE A 8 18.79 4.49 -31.19
CA PHE A 8 17.45 4.63 -30.59
C PHE A 8 17.22 3.69 -29.39
N PHE A 9 17.83 2.51 -29.38
CA PHE A 9 17.69 1.55 -28.28
C PHE A 9 18.45 1.97 -27.02
N PHE A 10 19.66 2.51 -27.16
CA PHE A 10 20.45 2.97 -26.02
C PHE A 10 19.90 4.24 -25.36
N THR A 11 19.31 5.16 -26.13
CA THR A 11 18.68 6.36 -25.57
C THR A 11 17.39 6.05 -24.81
N SER A 12 16.59 5.09 -25.26
CA SER A 12 15.36 4.65 -24.57
C SER A 12 15.65 4.06 -23.18
N LEU A 13 16.66 3.18 -23.07
CA LEU A 13 17.06 2.55 -21.81
C LEU A 13 17.58 3.56 -20.76
N LEU A 14 18.30 4.59 -21.19
CA LEU A 14 18.82 5.63 -20.30
C LEU A 14 17.72 6.56 -19.76
N VAL A 15 16.69 6.85 -20.56
CA VAL A 15 15.55 7.68 -20.14
C VAL A 15 14.67 6.96 -19.12
N SER A 16 14.45 5.65 -19.28
CA SER A 16 13.68 4.83 -18.32
C SER A 16 14.32 4.83 -16.94
N ALA A 17 15.63 4.57 -16.88
CA ALA A 17 16.35 4.51 -15.60
C ALA A 17 16.39 5.86 -14.86
N MET A 18 16.43 6.98 -15.59
CA MET A 18 16.37 8.32 -14.99
C MET A 18 14.99 8.68 -14.44
N ALA A 19 13.92 8.25 -15.11
CA ALA A 19 12.55 8.45 -14.64
C ALA A 19 12.24 7.60 -13.39
N GLU A 20 12.79 6.38 -13.32
CA GLU A 20 12.69 5.51 -12.14
C GLU A 20 13.48 6.08 -10.95
N ALA A 21 14.70 6.56 -11.18
CA ALA A 21 15.52 7.16 -10.11
C ALA A 21 14.95 8.49 -9.57
N SER A 22 14.19 9.25 -10.39
CA SER A 22 13.54 10.47 -9.93
C SER A 22 12.31 10.19 -9.06
N HIS A 23 11.61 9.08 -9.30
CA HIS A 23 10.42 8.68 -8.54
C HIS A 23 10.69 8.49 -7.04
N CYS A 24 11.87 7.98 -6.69
CA CYS A 24 12.26 7.74 -5.30
C CYS A 24 13.11 8.87 -4.70
N SER A 25 13.32 9.98 -5.43
CA SER A 25 14.09 11.12 -4.93
C SER A 25 13.20 12.05 -4.10
N THR A 26 13.52 12.20 -2.83
CA THR A 26 12.88 13.18 -1.95
C THR A 26 13.34 14.61 -2.19
N LYS A 27 14.44 14.81 -2.94
CA LYS A 27 14.99 16.14 -3.27
C LYS A 27 14.26 16.75 -4.45
N GLY A 28 13.82 18.00 -4.29
CA GLY A 28 13.19 18.78 -5.36
C GLY A 28 11.74 18.41 -5.65
N LEU A 29 11.07 17.70 -4.75
CA LEU A 29 9.66 17.37 -4.92
C LEU A 29 8.78 18.63 -4.94
N PRO A 30 7.83 18.74 -5.88
CA PRO A 30 6.90 19.86 -5.89
C PRO A 30 5.98 19.79 -4.67
N LEU A 31 5.73 20.96 -4.07
CA LEU A 31 4.86 21.09 -2.89
C LEU A 31 3.42 20.64 -3.19
N VAL A 32 2.91 20.99 -4.37
CA VAL A 32 1.59 20.59 -4.86
C VAL A 32 1.78 19.55 -5.97
N ARG A 33 1.10 18.42 -5.84
CA ARG A 33 1.18 17.29 -6.77
C ARG A 33 -0.22 16.90 -7.24
N ASN A 34 -0.36 16.62 -8.52
CA ASN A 34 -1.59 16.09 -9.08
C ASN A 34 -1.66 14.57 -8.83
N ILE A 35 -2.60 14.10 -8.00
CA ILE A 35 -2.73 12.68 -7.66
C ILE A 35 -2.96 11.82 -8.92
N SER A 36 -3.66 12.36 -9.92
CA SER A 36 -3.92 11.66 -11.19
C SER A 36 -2.66 11.42 -12.04
N GLU A 37 -1.55 12.08 -11.71
CA GLU A 37 -0.25 11.93 -12.38
C GLU A 37 0.74 11.10 -11.56
N LEU A 38 0.38 10.70 -10.33
CA LEU A 38 1.23 9.82 -9.51
C LEU A 38 1.17 8.38 -10.05
N PRO A 39 2.29 7.62 -9.99
CA PRO A 39 2.30 6.23 -10.44
C PRO A 39 1.29 5.37 -9.69
N GLN A 40 0.59 4.54 -10.47
CA GLN A 40 -0.39 3.59 -9.99
C GLN A 40 0.01 2.20 -10.45
N ASP A 41 0.01 1.23 -9.53
CA ASP A 41 0.31 -0.16 -9.84
C ASP A 41 -0.60 -1.11 -9.03
N ASN A 42 -0.71 -2.35 -9.48
CA ASN A 42 -1.37 -3.43 -8.76
C ASN A 42 -0.38 -4.31 -7.98
N TYR A 43 0.92 -4.14 -8.19
CA TYR A 43 2.02 -4.88 -7.58
C TYR A 43 1.82 -6.41 -7.65
N GLY A 44 1.35 -6.90 -8.80
CA GLY A 44 1.06 -8.31 -9.06
C GLY A 44 -0.24 -8.83 -8.44
N ARG A 45 -1.08 -7.97 -7.85
CA ARG A 45 -2.33 -8.36 -7.19
C ARG A 45 -3.53 -8.02 -8.07
N GLY A 46 -4.14 -9.03 -8.69
CA GLY A 46 -5.35 -8.85 -9.50
C GLY A 46 -6.49 -8.18 -8.71
N GLY A 47 -7.15 -7.20 -9.31
CA GLY A 47 -8.23 -6.44 -8.68
C GLY A 47 -7.77 -5.36 -7.70
N PHE A 48 -6.47 -5.18 -7.50
CA PHE A 48 -5.92 -4.12 -6.66
C PHE A 48 -5.35 -2.98 -7.50
N SER A 49 -5.47 -1.76 -7.00
CA SER A 49 -4.81 -0.59 -7.55
C SER A 49 -4.38 0.30 -6.40
N HIS A 50 -3.12 0.75 -6.42
CA HIS A 50 -2.50 1.50 -5.34
C HIS A 50 -1.74 2.72 -5.87
N VAL A 51 -1.90 3.84 -5.17
CA VAL A 51 -1.07 5.04 -5.29
C VAL A 51 -0.61 5.45 -3.89
N THR A 52 0.68 5.63 -3.69
CA THR A 52 1.19 6.34 -2.50
C THR A 52 1.10 7.84 -2.74
N VAL A 53 0.11 8.48 -2.11
CA VAL A 53 -0.17 9.92 -2.26
C VAL A 53 0.91 10.76 -1.58
N ALA A 54 1.31 10.36 -0.37
CA ALA A 54 2.42 10.97 0.38
C ALA A 54 3.02 9.89 1.27
N GLY A 55 4.31 9.59 1.14
CA GLY A 55 4.91 8.43 1.82
C GLY A 55 6.37 8.60 2.16
N SER A 56 6.89 7.70 2.98
CA SER A 56 8.23 7.80 3.56
C SER A 56 9.32 7.71 2.51
N PHE A 57 9.34 6.63 1.73
CA PHE A 57 10.42 6.44 0.75
C PHE A 57 10.29 7.34 -0.47
N MET A 58 9.08 7.56 -0.98
CA MET A 58 8.87 8.38 -2.18
C MET A 58 8.90 9.88 -1.90
N HIS A 59 8.44 10.31 -0.72
CA HIS A 59 8.15 11.72 -0.44
C HIS A 59 8.80 12.26 0.83
N GLY A 60 9.57 11.45 1.56
CA GLY A 60 10.30 11.86 2.75
C GLY A 60 9.43 12.05 4.00
N MET A 61 8.21 11.51 4.01
CA MET A 61 7.31 11.59 5.17
C MET A 61 7.86 10.76 6.34
N LYS A 62 7.80 11.31 7.56
CA LYS A 62 8.41 10.67 8.74
C LYS A 62 7.40 10.11 9.75
N GLU A 63 6.19 10.66 9.75
CA GLU A 63 5.22 10.43 10.82
C GLU A 63 3.93 9.83 10.30
N VAL A 64 3.50 10.25 9.10
CA VAL A 64 2.27 9.78 8.45
C VAL A 64 2.52 9.44 6.99
N GLU A 65 1.82 8.44 6.49
CA GLU A 65 1.81 8.07 5.07
C GLU A 65 0.38 7.82 4.61
N VAL A 66 0.10 8.19 3.35
CA VAL A 66 -1.23 8.26 2.77
C VAL A 66 -1.26 7.46 1.48
N TRP A 67 -2.22 6.56 1.37
CA TRP A 67 -2.47 5.75 0.18
C TRP A 67 -3.87 5.99 -0.37
N LEU A 68 -3.99 6.00 -1.69
CA LEU A 68 -5.25 5.84 -2.40
C LEU A 68 -5.28 4.42 -2.96
N GLN A 69 -6.29 3.64 -2.56
CA GLN A 69 -6.41 2.25 -2.96
C GLN A 69 -7.79 1.98 -3.54
N THR A 70 -7.83 1.18 -4.59
CA THR A 70 -9.07 0.69 -5.20
C THR A 70 -9.05 -0.84 -5.24
N PHE A 71 -10.15 -1.44 -4.84
CA PHE A 71 -10.38 -2.89 -4.83
C PHE A 71 -11.56 -3.20 -5.74
N ALA A 72 -11.32 -3.97 -6.80
CA ALA A 72 -12.36 -4.49 -7.68
C ALA A 72 -13.30 -5.44 -6.91
N PRO A 73 -14.51 -5.73 -7.44
CA PRO A 73 -15.40 -6.72 -6.85
C PRO A 73 -14.70 -8.04 -6.49
N ARG A 74 -14.94 -8.54 -5.28
CA ARG A 74 -14.35 -9.78 -4.75
C ARG A 74 -12.83 -9.75 -4.60
N SER A 75 -12.25 -8.56 -4.39
CA SER A 75 -10.84 -8.40 -4.03
C SER A 75 -10.70 -7.70 -2.69
N GLY A 76 -9.53 -7.81 -2.08
CA GLY A 76 -9.28 -7.23 -0.76
C GLY A 76 -7.80 -7.32 -0.37
N THR A 77 -7.51 -6.86 0.84
CA THR A 77 -6.20 -7.04 1.46
C THR A 77 -5.97 -8.51 1.83
N PRO A 78 -4.72 -8.94 2.05
CA PRO A 78 -4.45 -10.12 2.85
C PRO A 78 -5.02 -9.95 4.27
N ILE A 79 -5.09 -11.05 5.02
CA ILE A 79 -5.27 -11.00 6.48
C ILE A 79 -3.93 -10.57 7.07
N HIS A 80 -3.89 -9.46 7.81
CA HIS A 80 -2.62 -8.90 8.26
C HIS A 80 -2.73 -8.05 9.53
N ARG A 81 -1.57 -7.70 10.09
CA ARG A 81 -1.42 -6.70 11.17
C ARG A 81 -0.19 -5.82 10.94
N HIS A 82 -0.14 -4.69 11.62
CA HIS A 82 1.02 -3.80 11.68
C HIS A 82 1.06 -3.02 13.01
N SER A 83 2.25 -2.60 13.43
CA SER A 83 2.48 -1.87 14.70
C SER A 83 2.41 -0.34 14.52
N CYS A 84 1.34 0.11 13.88
CA CYS A 84 1.00 1.52 13.70
C CYS A 84 -0.52 1.71 13.72
N GLU A 85 -0.95 2.94 13.97
CA GLU A 85 -2.33 3.35 13.71
C GLU A 85 -2.58 3.34 12.21
N GLU A 86 -3.78 2.91 11.80
CA GLU A 86 -4.26 3.01 10.42
C GLU A 86 -5.72 3.49 10.42
N VAL A 87 -6.01 4.49 9.60
CA VAL A 87 -7.34 5.08 9.42
C VAL A 87 -7.73 4.96 7.96
N PHE A 88 -8.96 4.51 7.72
CA PHE A 88 -9.56 4.46 6.40
C PHE A 88 -10.69 5.47 6.26
N VAL A 89 -10.77 6.08 5.10
CA VAL A 89 -11.94 6.86 4.63
C VAL A 89 -12.43 6.22 3.35
N VAL A 90 -13.67 5.73 3.35
CA VAL A 90 -14.28 5.09 2.18
C VAL A 90 -14.81 6.18 1.26
N LEU A 91 -14.16 6.36 0.11
CA LEU A 91 -14.49 7.40 -0.87
C LEU A 91 -15.63 6.96 -1.79
N LYS A 92 -15.61 5.69 -2.22
CA LYS A 92 -16.62 5.09 -3.11
C LYS A 92 -16.81 3.62 -2.79
N GLY A 93 -17.97 3.10 -3.17
CA GLY A 93 -18.33 1.70 -3.02
C GLY A 93 -18.69 1.30 -1.59
N SER A 94 -18.67 -0.01 -1.37
CA SER A 94 -18.99 -0.66 -0.11
C SER A 94 -18.23 -1.98 0.03
N GLY A 95 -18.16 -2.51 1.25
CA GLY A 95 -17.44 -3.75 1.52
C GLY A 95 -17.62 -4.22 2.96
N THR A 96 -16.71 -5.09 3.39
CA THR A 96 -16.66 -5.61 4.76
C THR A 96 -15.24 -5.46 5.32
N LEU A 97 -15.15 -4.90 6.53
CA LEU A 97 -13.98 -5.01 7.39
C LEU A 97 -14.13 -6.25 8.27
N TYR A 98 -13.17 -7.17 8.18
CA TYR A 98 -13.00 -8.26 9.13
C TYR A 98 -11.95 -7.85 10.15
N LEU A 99 -12.28 -7.90 11.44
CA LEU A 99 -11.39 -7.47 12.52
C LEU A 99 -11.35 -8.49 13.66
N ALA A 100 -10.16 -8.85 14.09
CA ALA A 100 -9.89 -9.71 15.23
C ALA A 100 -8.87 -9.04 16.14
N SER A 101 -9.14 -9.04 17.45
CA SER A 101 -8.22 -8.47 18.42
C SER A 101 -6.94 -9.30 18.49
N SER A 102 -5.81 -8.61 18.65
CA SER A 102 -4.52 -9.23 18.93
C SER A 102 -4.27 -9.47 20.43
N SER A 103 -5.26 -9.18 21.27
CA SER A 103 -5.11 -9.26 22.72
C SER A 103 -5.27 -10.70 23.23
N HIS A 104 -4.20 -11.22 23.85
CA HIS A 104 -4.15 -12.43 24.68
C HIS A 104 -4.32 -13.81 24.02
N GLU A 105 -4.87 -13.90 22.81
CA GLU A 105 -4.96 -15.17 22.09
C GLU A 105 -3.68 -15.50 21.31
N LYS A 106 -3.48 -16.79 20.97
CA LYS A 106 -2.31 -17.24 20.19
C LYS A 106 -2.44 -16.97 18.70
N HIS A 107 -3.67 -16.74 18.22
CA HIS A 107 -4.05 -16.54 16.84
C HIS A 107 -5.26 -15.58 16.78
N PRO A 108 -5.58 -14.99 15.62
CA PRO A 108 -6.71 -14.06 15.48
C PRO A 108 -8.07 -14.67 15.86
N GLY A 109 -8.32 -15.93 15.46
CA GLY A 109 -9.63 -16.56 15.60
C GLY A 109 -10.67 -15.99 14.63
N LYS A 110 -11.96 -16.30 14.86
CA LYS A 110 -13.05 -15.84 14.00
C LYS A 110 -13.15 -14.29 14.07
N PRO A 111 -13.04 -13.57 12.94
CA PRO A 111 -13.15 -12.11 12.95
C PRO A 111 -14.59 -11.65 13.20
N GLN A 112 -14.71 -10.44 13.75
CA GLN A 112 -15.93 -9.66 13.69
C GLN A 112 -16.06 -9.02 12.31
N GLU A 113 -17.29 -8.89 11.83
CA GLU A 113 -17.59 -8.35 10.50
C GLU A 113 -18.31 -7.01 10.62
N PHE A 114 -17.75 -5.98 9.97
CA PHE A 114 -18.30 -4.64 9.96
C PHE A 114 -18.55 -4.21 8.51
N ARG A 115 -19.79 -3.84 8.20
CA ARG A 115 -20.10 -3.26 6.89
C ARG A 115 -19.46 -1.88 6.78
N ILE A 116 -18.72 -1.66 5.70
CA ILE A 116 -18.17 -0.35 5.33
C ILE A 116 -18.88 0.15 4.07
N TYR A 117 -19.03 1.46 3.97
CA TYR A 117 -19.81 2.10 2.90
C TYR A 117 -19.26 3.49 2.58
N SER A 118 -19.61 4.03 1.42
CA SER A 118 -19.17 5.36 0.98
C SER A 118 -19.46 6.44 2.04
N ASN A 119 -18.49 7.33 2.26
CA ASN A 119 -18.51 8.37 3.27
C ASN A 119 -18.51 7.86 4.73
N SER A 120 -18.07 6.62 4.96
CA SER A 120 -17.74 6.11 6.30
C SER A 120 -16.24 6.18 6.58
N THR A 121 -15.87 6.15 7.85
CA THR A 121 -14.48 6.02 8.31
C THR A 121 -14.39 4.99 9.43
N PHE A 122 -13.24 4.33 9.51
CA PHE A 122 -12.90 3.43 10.59
C PHE A 122 -11.39 3.50 10.85
N HIS A 123 -10.99 3.10 12.06
CA HIS A 123 -9.59 2.93 12.41
C HIS A 123 -9.35 1.50 12.83
N VAL A 124 -8.17 0.98 12.51
CA VAL A 124 -7.68 -0.31 12.98
C VAL A 124 -6.87 -0.08 14.25
N PRO A 125 -7.24 -0.66 15.40
CA PRO A 125 -6.42 -0.60 16.60
C PRO A 125 -5.02 -1.16 16.34
N VAL A 126 -4.01 -0.55 16.95
CA VAL A 126 -2.60 -0.93 16.71
C VAL A 126 -2.42 -2.43 16.94
N ASN A 127 -1.82 -3.09 15.94
CA ASN A 127 -1.46 -4.50 15.94
C ASN A 127 -2.63 -5.50 15.86
N ASP A 128 -3.88 -5.04 15.80
CA ASP A 128 -5.03 -5.92 15.55
C ASP A 128 -5.01 -6.50 14.13
N VAL A 129 -5.54 -7.71 14.01
CA VAL A 129 -5.51 -8.49 12.78
C VAL A 129 -6.77 -8.20 11.99
N HIS A 130 -6.61 -7.81 10.74
CA HIS A 130 -7.74 -7.36 9.96
C HIS A 130 -7.59 -7.68 8.48
N GLN A 131 -8.72 -7.57 7.79
CA GLN A 131 -8.83 -7.67 6.34
C GLN A 131 -9.91 -6.71 5.85
N VAL A 132 -9.59 -5.89 4.86
CA VAL A 132 -10.57 -5.07 4.13
C VAL A 132 -10.91 -5.80 2.84
N TRP A 133 -12.19 -6.08 2.62
CA TRP A 133 -12.65 -6.85 1.48
C TRP A 133 -13.80 -6.14 0.75
N ASN A 134 -13.69 -6.00 -0.57
CA ASN A 134 -14.81 -5.57 -1.39
C ASN A 134 -15.78 -6.75 -1.59
N THR A 135 -16.77 -6.83 -0.69
CA THR A 135 -17.89 -7.79 -0.76
C THR A 135 -18.97 -7.37 -1.74
N ASN A 136 -18.88 -6.17 -2.33
CA ASN A 136 -19.80 -5.75 -3.38
C ASN A 136 -19.44 -6.46 -4.70
N GLU A 137 -20.46 -6.94 -5.41
CA GLU A 137 -20.29 -7.71 -6.65
C GLU A 137 -20.23 -6.85 -7.93
N HIS A 138 -20.51 -5.55 -7.82
CA HIS A 138 -20.78 -4.69 -8.98
C HIS A 138 -19.95 -3.41 -9.04
N GLU A 139 -19.56 -2.86 -7.89
CA GLU A 139 -18.80 -1.60 -7.80
C GLU A 139 -17.43 -1.81 -7.16
N ASP A 140 -16.48 -0.98 -7.57
CA ASP A 140 -15.18 -0.88 -6.92
C ASP A 140 -15.31 -0.22 -5.55
N LEU A 141 -14.52 -0.71 -4.59
CA LEU A 141 -14.31 -0.08 -3.30
C LEU A 141 -13.07 0.81 -3.39
N GLN A 142 -13.24 2.12 -3.21
CA GLN A 142 -12.14 3.07 -3.19
C GLN A 142 -11.98 3.67 -1.80
N VAL A 143 -10.75 3.63 -1.27
CA VAL A 143 -10.43 4.10 0.06
C VAL A 143 -9.19 5.01 0.05
N LEU A 144 -9.19 5.99 0.94
CA LEU A 144 -7.97 6.62 1.40
C LEU A 144 -7.54 5.93 2.70
N ALA A 145 -6.32 5.42 2.75
CA ALA A 145 -5.73 4.83 3.95
C ALA A 145 -4.62 5.75 4.46
N VAL A 146 -4.56 5.96 5.77
CA VAL A 146 -3.55 6.79 6.43
C VAL A 146 -2.92 6.00 7.56
N ILE A 147 -1.61 5.80 7.50
CA ILE A 147 -0.87 5.12 8.56
C ILE A 147 0.03 6.08 9.32
N SER A 148 0.28 5.77 10.59
CA SER A 148 1.38 6.36 11.36
C SER A 148 2.66 5.53 11.21
N ARG A 149 3.80 6.10 11.62
CA ARG A 149 5.12 5.42 11.71
C ARG A 149 5.54 4.72 10.40
N PRO A 150 5.46 5.41 9.24
CA PRO A 150 5.81 4.82 7.97
C PRO A 150 7.31 4.46 7.89
N PRO A 151 7.74 3.68 6.88
CA PRO A 151 6.91 2.86 5.98
C PRO A 151 6.18 1.72 6.72
N ALA A 152 5.19 1.09 6.10
CA ALA A 152 4.44 -0.01 6.73
C ALA A 152 5.32 -1.24 7.01
N LYS A 153 5.16 -1.87 8.19
CA LYS A 153 5.76 -3.17 8.53
C LYS A 153 4.62 -4.17 8.72
N VAL A 154 4.34 -4.97 7.68
CA VAL A 154 3.12 -5.77 7.59
C VAL A 154 3.41 -7.24 7.91
N PHE A 155 2.71 -7.81 8.87
CA PHE A 155 2.72 -9.25 9.14
C PHE A 155 1.50 -9.91 8.50
N ILE A 156 1.71 -10.79 7.53
CA ILE A 156 0.66 -11.46 6.76
C ILE A 156 0.36 -12.83 7.36
N TYR A 157 -0.93 -13.17 7.40
CA TYR A 157 -1.45 -14.47 7.81
C TYR A 157 -1.98 -15.24 6.60
N GLU A 158 -1.79 -16.56 6.61
CA GLU A 158 -2.38 -17.45 5.60
C GLU A 158 -3.89 -17.66 5.87
N ASP A 159 -4.29 -17.72 7.14
CA ASP A 159 -5.68 -17.80 7.57
C ASP A 159 -5.88 -17.18 8.97
N TRP A 160 -7.14 -17.09 9.41
CA TRP A 160 -7.54 -16.50 10.70
C TRP A 160 -7.13 -17.31 11.94
N PHE A 161 -6.71 -18.57 11.79
CA PHE A 161 -6.28 -19.45 12.89
C PHE A 161 -4.76 -19.64 12.93
N MET A 162 -4.03 -19.09 11.96
CA MET A 162 -2.57 -19.05 11.97
C MET A 162 -2.06 -18.32 13.24
N PRO A 163 -1.13 -18.93 14.00
CA PRO A 163 -0.58 -18.30 15.18
C PRO A 163 0.08 -16.95 14.87
N HIS A 164 -0.06 -15.96 15.76
CA HIS A 164 0.56 -14.63 15.61
C HIS A 164 2.08 -14.70 15.44
N THR A 165 2.72 -15.69 16.05
CA THR A 165 4.17 -15.96 15.96
C THR A 165 4.59 -16.54 14.62
N ALA A 166 3.67 -17.10 13.85
CA ALA A 166 3.93 -17.68 12.53
C ALA A 166 3.67 -16.69 11.38
N ALA A 167 2.95 -15.58 11.65
CA ALA A 167 2.68 -14.54 10.66
C ALA A 167 3.98 -14.02 10.04
N ARG A 168 4.00 -13.88 8.72
CA ARG A 168 5.21 -13.56 7.96
C ARG A 168 5.35 -12.06 7.78
N LEU A 169 6.47 -11.49 8.24
CA LEU A 169 6.79 -10.10 7.96
C LEU A 169 7.07 -9.92 6.46
N LYS A 170 6.36 -8.98 5.84
CA LYS A 170 6.65 -8.45 4.51
C LYS A 170 7.14 -7.00 4.66
N PHE A 171 8.46 -6.83 4.57
CA PHE A 171 9.14 -5.54 4.62
C PHE A 171 10.38 -5.54 3.70
N PRO A 172 10.58 -4.53 2.81
CA PRO A 172 9.60 -3.51 2.44
C PRO A 172 8.30 -4.14 1.90
N TYR A 173 7.19 -3.41 2.02
CA TYR A 173 5.95 -3.86 1.39
C TYR A 173 6.03 -3.62 -0.12
N TYR A 174 5.17 -4.27 -0.91
CA TYR A 174 5.35 -4.35 -2.37
C TYR A 174 5.51 -2.98 -3.06
N TRP A 175 4.79 -1.95 -2.61
CA TRP A 175 4.89 -0.59 -3.16
C TRP A 175 6.12 0.20 -2.74
N ASP A 176 6.86 -0.30 -1.75
CA ASP A 176 8.08 0.32 -1.23
C ASP A 176 9.36 -0.34 -1.76
N GLU A 177 9.27 -1.54 -2.36
CA GLU A 177 10.42 -2.35 -2.79
C GLU A 177 11.40 -1.55 -3.65
N HIS A 178 10.88 -0.91 -4.71
CA HIS A 178 11.72 -0.18 -5.65
C HIS A 178 12.49 0.98 -5.00
N CYS A 179 11.83 1.76 -4.11
CA CYS A 179 12.48 2.89 -3.45
C CYS A 179 13.34 2.49 -2.25
N PHE A 180 13.14 1.29 -1.69
CA PHE A 180 13.98 0.75 -0.63
C PHE A 180 15.35 0.29 -1.15
N GLU A 181 15.41 -0.24 -2.37
CA GLU A 181 16.66 -0.73 -2.99
C GLU A 181 17.60 0.39 -3.46
N VAL A 182 17.09 1.62 -3.61
CA VAL A 182 17.92 2.78 -3.94
C VAL A 182 18.66 3.23 -2.68
N PRO A 183 20.02 3.22 -2.65
CA PRO A 183 20.75 3.65 -1.48
C PRO A 183 20.37 5.09 -1.14
N PRO A 184 20.06 5.41 0.13
CA PRO A 184 20.01 6.80 0.55
C PRO A 184 21.39 7.38 0.26
N LYS A 185 21.47 8.35 -0.65
CA LYS A 185 22.72 9.10 -0.83
C LYS A 185 23.02 9.76 0.50
N ASP A 186 24.06 9.26 1.17
CA ASP A 186 24.58 9.80 2.42
C ASP A 186 24.57 11.33 2.36
N GLU A 187 23.86 11.95 3.30
CA GLU A 187 24.03 13.38 3.58
C GLU A 187 25.25 13.51 4.49
N LEU A 188 26.42 13.62 3.87
CA LEU A 188 27.66 14.15 4.45
C LEU A 188 27.74 15.66 4.20
#